data_AF-A0A950F6B6-F1
#
_entry.id   AF-A0A950F6B6-F1
#
_cell.length_a   1.000
_cell.length_b   1.000
_cell.length_c   1.000
_cell.angle_alpha   90.00
_cell.angle_beta   90.00
_cell.angle_gamma   90.00
#
_symmetry.space_group_name_H-M   'P 1'
#
loop_
_entity.id
_entity.type
_entity.pdbx_description
1 polymer ?
#
loop_
_entity_poly.entity_id
_entity_poly.type
_entity_poly.pdbx_seq_one_letter_code
_entity_poly.pdbx_strand_id
1 'polypeptide(L)'
;AALTARGLTFECSCSRRERDGEGGYPGTCRSGPRRPGATATRFRVADASVSFADRAQGSCRFDLRERGDVIIRRRDGAFAYQLAVVVDDGLQAVTDVVRGADLLDSTPWQIALQNALGLSQPAYMHVPLVVEPGGGKLAKSRRSVPLDAARAGAELARALSLLGQGPPATLKLESGRTVLEWACAHWRPEVLRGVREVRAPPG
;
A
#
# COMPACT_ATOMS: atom_id res chain seq x y z
N ALA A 1 -7.81 5.13 -21.23
CA ALA A 1 -7.56 5.64 -22.59
C ALA A 1 -6.11 6.09 -22.78
N ALA A 2 -5.62 7.05 -21.99
CA ALA A 2 -4.26 7.61 -22.14
C ALA A 2 -3.12 6.56 -22.17
N LEU A 3 -3.10 5.63 -21.21
CA LEU A 3 -2.07 4.57 -21.18
C LEU A 3 -2.08 3.69 -22.43
N THR A 4 -3.26 3.35 -22.94
CA THR A 4 -3.43 2.54 -24.15
C THR A 4 -2.97 3.28 -25.39
N ALA A 5 -3.32 4.57 -25.52
CA ALA A 5 -2.86 5.41 -26.63
C ALA A 5 -1.33 5.54 -26.67
N ARG A 6 -0.67 5.43 -25.51
CA ARG A 6 0.80 5.43 -25.38
C ARG A 6 1.44 4.04 -25.55
N GLY A 7 0.67 2.99 -25.87
CA GLY A 7 1.19 1.61 -26.00
C GLY A 7 1.63 0.98 -24.67
N LEU A 8 1.24 1.56 -23.53
CA LEU A 8 1.65 1.12 -22.18
C LEU A 8 0.70 0.09 -21.57
N THR A 9 -0.20 -0.48 -22.37
CA THR A 9 -1.13 -1.51 -21.89
C THR A 9 -1.21 -2.67 -22.87
N PHE A 10 -1.51 -3.86 -22.38
CA PHE A 10 -1.84 -5.02 -23.20
C PHE A 10 -2.87 -5.91 -22.52
N GLU A 11 -3.54 -6.73 -23.33
CA GLU A 11 -4.53 -7.69 -22.88
C GLU A 11 -3.89 -9.00 -22.40
N CYS A 12 -4.39 -9.53 -21.30
CA CYS A 12 -3.88 -10.74 -20.67
C CYS A 12 -5.00 -11.76 -20.44
N SER A 13 -4.86 -12.94 -21.03
CA SER A 13 -5.79 -14.07 -20.85
C SER A 13 -5.34 -15.08 -19.78
N CYS A 14 -4.16 -14.92 -19.18
CA CYS A 14 -3.66 -15.80 -18.12
C CYS A 14 -4.65 -15.92 -16.94
N SER A 15 -4.81 -17.14 -16.43
CA SER A 15 -5.52 -17.45 -15.18
C SER A 15 -4.72 -17.00 -13.95
N ARG A 16 -5.35 -16.99 -12.77
CA ARG A 16 -4.66 -16.67 -11.51
C ARG A 16 -3.51 -17.65 -11.20
N ARG A 17 -3.74 -18.96 -11.38
CA ARG A 17 -2.71 -20.00 -11.18
C ARG A 17 -1.46 -19.81 -12.05
N GLU A 18 -1.60 -19.24 -13.24
CA GLU A 18 -0.47 -18.94 -14.15
C GLU A 18 0.29 -17.66 -13.75
N ARG A 19 -0.17 -16.93 -12.71
CA ARG A 19 0.47 -15.72 -12.17
C ARG A 19 1.21 -15.96 -10.86
N ASP A 20 0.89 -17.05 -10.15
CA ASP A 20 1.33 -17.30 -8.77
C ASP A 20 2.69 -18.03 -8.71
N GLY A 21 3.61 -17.68 -9.61
CA GLY A 21 5.04 -17.97 -9.38
C GLY A 21 5.62 -16.90 -8.44
N GLU A 22 6.61 -17.25 -7.62
CA GLU A 22 7.23 -16.35 -6.63
C GLU A 22 7.91 -15.09 -7.21
N GLY A 23 7.85 -14.85 -8.53
CA GLY A 23 8.58 -13.77 -9.22
C GLY A 23 7.70 -12.84 -10.08
N GLY A 24 6.42 -12.65 -9.73
CA GLY A 24 5.55 -11.74 -10.47
C GLY A 24 5.11 -12.26 -11.85
N TYR A 25 4.57 -11.37 -12.69
CA TYR A 25 4.03 -11.79 -13.99
C TYR A 25 5.13 -11.92 -15.06
N PRO A 26 5.31 -13.10 -15.70
CA PRO A 26 6.45 -13.37 -16.58
C PRO A 26 6.32 -12.79 -18.00
N GLY A 27 5.39 -11.86 -18.25
CA GLY A 27 5.25 -11.20 -19.55
C GLY A 27 4.57 -12.03 -20.65
N THR A 28 3.94 -13.15 -20.30
CA THR A 28 3.39 -14.16 -21.22
C THR A 28 2.46 -13.64 -22.33
N CYS A 29 1.69 -12.58 -22.06
CA CYS A 29 0.73 -11.98 -22.99
C CYS A 29 1.20 -10.62 -23.51
N ARG A 30 2.48 -10.23 -23.32
CA ARG A 30 3.01 -8.95 -23.83
C ARG A 30 2.85 -8.81 -25.36
N SER A 31 2.81 -9.93 -26.09
CA SER A 31 2.59 -9.96 -27.55
C SER A 31 1.16 -10.31 -27.94
N GLY A 32 0.24 -10.41 -26.98
CA GLY A 32 -1.17 -10.73 -27.21
C GLY A 32 -1.73 -11.82 -26.27
N PRO A 33 -3.06 -11.90 -26.11
CA PRO A 33 -3.69 -12.93 -25.30
C PRO A 33 -3.49 -14.32 -25.91
N ARG A 34 -3.14 -15.32 -25.09
CA ARG A 34 -2.92 -16.72 -25.54
C ARG A 34 -4.19 -17.55 -25.69
N ARG A 35 -5.35 -16.99 -25.33
CA ARG A 35 -6.63 -17.71 -25.27
C ARG A 35 -7.75 -16.73 -25.64
N PRO A 36 -8.79 -17.18 -26.37
CA PRO A 36 -9.95 -16.35 -26.67
C PRO A 36 -10.78 -16.07 -25.41
N GLY A 37 -11.64 -15.06 -25.49
CA GLY A 37 -12.57 -14.68 -24.43
C GLY A 37 -12.12 -13.47 -23.61
N ALA A 38 -12.72 -13.28 -22.44
CA ALA A 38 -12.50 -12.08 -21.64
C ALA A 38 -11.05 -11.98 -21.11
N THR A 39 -10.45 -10.80 -21.26
CA THR A 39 -9.07 -10.49 -20.90
C THR A 39 -9.03 -9.53 -19.70
N ALA A 40 -7.92 -9.53 -18.97
CA ALA A 40 -7.58 -8.42 -18.07
C ALA A 40 -6.64 -7.45 -18.80
N THR A 41 -6.62 -6.18 -18.42
CA THR A 41 -5.65 -5.20 -18.92
C THR A 41 -4.48 -5.09 -17.95
N ARG A 42 -3.27 -5.26 -18.45
CA ARG A 42 -2.03 -5.03 -17.70
C ARG A 42 -1.36 -3.72 -18.11
N PHE A 43 -0.70 -3.10 -17.15
CA PHE A 43 0.24 -2.01 -17.39
C PHE A 43 1.59 -2.61 -17.77
N ARG A 44 2.10 -2.22 -18.93
CA ARG A 44 3.42 -2.60 -19.43
C ARG A 44 4.47 -1.79 -18.69
N VAL A 45 5.13 -2.42 -17.71
CA VAL A 45 6.22 -1.76 -16.98
C VAL A 45 7.44 -1.64 -17.90
N ALA A 46 8.08 -0.48 -17.85
CA ALA A 46 9.38 -0.29 -18.48
C ALA A 46 10.45 -1.08 -17.72
N ASP A 47 11.52 -1.48 -18.42
CA ASP A 47 12.67 -2.13 -17.81
C ASP A 47 13.55 -1.07 -17.11
N ALA A 48 13.05 -0.56 -15.99
CA ALA A 48 13.67 0.52 -15.23
C ALA A 48 13.55 0.27 -13.72
N SER A 49 14.59 0.69 -12.98
CA SER A 49 14.53 0.75 -11.53
C SER A 49 13.75 1.99 -11.09
N VAL A 50 12.81 1.80 -10.16
CA VAL A 50 12.11 2.90 -9.48
C VAL A 50 12.73 3.07 -8.09
N SER A 51 13.14 4.30 -7.80
CA SER A 51 13.64 4.69 -6.48
C SER A 51 12.77 5.80 -5.90
N PHE A 52 12.52 5.76 -4.60
CA PHE A 52 11.85 6.82 -3.87
C PHE A 52 12.34 6.89 -2.42
N ALA A 53 12.19 8.07 -1.81
CA ALA A 53 12.42 8.24 -0.39
C ALA A 53 11.12 7.99 0.37
N ASP A 54 11.17 7.07 1.34
CA ASP A 54 10.10 6.87 2.31
C ASP A 54 10.47 7.48 3.65
N ARG A 55 9.56 8.26 4.24
CA ARG A 55 9.82 8.96 5.51
C ARG A 55 9.99 8.02 6.70
N ALA A 56 9.48 6.79 6.63
CA ALA A 56 9.69 5.73 7.62
C ALA A 56 10.69 4.67 7.13
N GLN A 57 10.62 4.23 5.88
CA GLN A 57 11.43 3.11 5.37
C GLN A 57 12.78 3.53 4.76
N GLY A 58 13.05 4.84 4.67
CA GLY A 58 14.28 5.37 4.09
C GLY A 58 14.32 5.27 2.57
N SER A 59 15.52 5.22 1.99
CA SER A 59 15.68 5.08 0.53
C SER A 59 15.24 3.69 0.07
N CYS A 60 14.21 3.66 -0.76
CA CYS A 60 13.65 2.43 -1.34
C CYS A 60 13.99 2.35 -2.83
N ARG A 61 14.48 1.21 -3.29
CA ARG A 61 14.79 0.95 -4.70
C ARG A 61 14.23 -0.41 -5.12
N PHE A 62 13.55 -0.44 -6.25
CA PHE A 62 12.90 -1.63 -6.78
C PHE A 62 13.16 -1.76 -8.28
N ASP A 63 13.43 -2.97 -8.76
CA ASP A 63 13.42 -3.28 -10.18
C ASP A 63 12.00 -3.71 -10.60
N LEU A 64 11.39 -2.97 -11.52
CA LEU A 64 10.07 -3.32 -12.03
C LEU A 64 10.10 -4.53 -12.97
N ARG A 65 11.25 -4.84 -13.57
CA ARG A 65 11.39 -6.03 -14.42
C ARG A 65 11.24 -7.31 -13.61
N GLU A 66 11.83 -7.36 -12.41
CA GLU A 66 11.72 -8.51 -11.50
C GLU A 66 10.29 -8.69 -10.95
N ARG A 67 9.51 -7.61 -10.92
CA ARG A 67 8.13 -7.60 -10.39
C ARG A 67 7.07 -7.87 -11.47
N GLY A 68 7.39 -7.55 -12.71
CA GLY A 68 6.53 -7.80 -13.88
C GLY A 68 5.35 -6.84 -14.02
N ASP A 69 4.57 -7.07 -15.08
CA ASP A 69 3.44 -6.22 -15.46
C ASP A 69 2.25 -6.41 -14.52
N VAL A 70 1.74 -5.32 -13.94
CA VAL A 70 0.62 -5.38 -13.00
C VAL A 70 -0.73 -5.23 -13.70
N ILE A 71 -1.78 -5.87 -13.16
CA ILE A 71 -3.16 -5.66 -13.64
C ILE A 71 -3.63 -4.27 -13.23
N ILE A 72 -4.17 -3.52 -14.19
CA ILE A 72 -4.82 -2.22 -13.97
C ILE A 72 -6.32 -2.25 -14.24
N ARG A 73 -6.81 -3.24 -15.00
CA ARG A 73 -8.23 -3.53 -15.17
C ARG A 73 -8.44 -5.04 -15.16
N ARG A 74 -9.34 -5.50 -14.31
CA ARG A 74 -9.69 -6.91 -14.14
C ARG A 74 -10.57 -7.39 -15.29
N ARG A 75 -10.67 -8.72 -15.43
CA ARG A 75 -11.48 -9.39 -16.45
C ARG A 75 -12.98 -9.12 -16.32
N ASP A 76 -13.45 -8.87 -15.10
CA ASP A 76 -14.82 -8.46 -14.80
C ASP A 76 -15.08 -6.97 -15.08
N GLY A 77 -14.10 -6.25 -15.65
CA GLY A 77 -14.21 -4.85 -16.02
C GLY A 77 -13.83 -3.85 -14.92
N ALA A 78 -13.69 -4.30 -13.66
CA ALA A 78 -13.35 -3.44 -12.53
C ALA A 78 -11.90 -2.94 -12.61
N PHE A 79 -11.68 -1.66 -12.28
CA PHE A 79 -10.33 -1.11 -12.17
C PHE A 79 -9.61 -1.70 -10.96
N ALA A 80 -8.34 -2.04 -11.14
CA ALA A 80 -7.53 -2.57 -10.06
C ALA A 80 -7.02 -1.42 -9.17
N TYR A 81 -6.78 -1.73 -7.90
CA TYR A 81 -6.26 -0.79 -6.91
C TYR A 81 -5.09 0.04 -7.42
N GLN A 82 -4.14 -0.58 -8.13
CA GLN A 82 -2.94 0.09 -8.64
C GLN A 82 -3.25 1.30 -9.54
N LEU A 83 -4.30 1.23 -10.36
CA LEU A 83 -4.71 2.35 -11.20
C LEU A 83 -5.65 3.29 -10.48
N ALA A 84 -6.62 2.73 -9.74
CA ALA A 84 -7.63 3.54 -9.04
C ALA A 84 -6.98 4.56 -8.09
N VAL A 85 -6.10 4.09 -7.20
CA VAL A 85 -5.45 4.96 -6.21
C VAL A 85 -4.61 6.06 -6.85
N VAL A 86 -3.88 5.74 -7.94
CA VAL A 86 -3.03 6.71 -8.64
C VAL A 86 -3.86 7.82 -9.28
N VAL A 87 -4.99 7.46 -9.89
CA VAL A 87 -5.88 8.43 -10.54
C VAL A 87 -6.59 9.28 -9.49
N ASP A 88 -7.13 8.65 -8.44
CA ASP A 88 -7.86 9.36 -7.38
C ASP A 88 -6.93 10.33 -6.62
N ASP A 89 -5.75 9.88 -6.18
CA ASP A 89 -4.76 10.72 -5.51
C ASP A 89 -4.33 11.91 -6.40
N GLY A 90 -4.12 11.66 -7.69
CA GLY A 90 -3.75 12.70 -8.66
C GLY A 90 -4.85 13.73 -8.89
N LEU A 91 -6.12 13.30 -8.95
CA LEU A 91 -7.27 14.19 -9.09
C LEU A 91 -7.54 15.01 -7.81
N GLN A 92 -7.28 14.43 -6.64
CA GLN A 92 -7.44 15.08 -5.34
C GLN A 92 -6.22 15.91 -4.93
N ALA A 93 -5.17 15.94 -5.75
CA ALA A 93 -3.91 16.62 -5.48
C ALA A 93 -3.28 16.21 -4.13
N VAL A 94 -3.31 14.91 -3.82
CA VAL A 94 -2.69 14.36 -2.60
C VAL A 94 -1.18 14.64 -2.62
N THR A 95 -0.67 15.25 -1.54
CA THR A 95 0.76 15.58 -1.40
C THR A 95 1.54 14.54 -0.59
N ASP A 96 0.87 13.87 0.35
CA ASP A 96 1.47 12.92 1.27
C ASP A 96 0.60 11.66 1.37
N VAL A 97 1.19 10.50 1.07
CA VAL A 97 0.55 9.20 1.23
C VAL A 97 1.14 8.51 2.45
N VAL A 98 0.35 8.46 3.53
CA VAL A 98 0.67 7.75 4.77
C VAL A 98 -0.20 6.49 4.87
N ARG A 99 0.41 5.31 4.78
CA ARG A 99 -0.31 4.01 4.74
C ARG A 99 0.51 2.86 5.33
N GLY A 100 -0.09 1.68 5.48
CA GLY A 100 0.59 0.51 6.05
C GLY A 100 1.75 -0.01 5.19
N ALA A 101 2.80 -0.54 5.85
CA ALA A 101 3.99 -1.08 5.21
C ALA A 101 3.75 -2.31 4.33
N ASP A 102 2.58 -2.96 4.45
CA ASP A 102 2.14 -4.01 3.54
C ASP A 102 1.94 -3.51 2.09
N LEU A 103 1.78 -2.20 1.90
CA LEU A 103 1.64 -1.57 0.59
C LEU A 103 2.94 -1.00 0.02
N LEU A 104 4.06 -1.11 0.75
CA LEU A 104 5.36 -0.59 0.32
C LEU A 104 5.75 -1.14 -1.07
N ASP A 105 5.56 -2.44 -1.26
CA ASP A 105 5.86 -3.16 -2.50
C ASP A 105 4.96 -2.78 -3.69
N SER A 106 3.83 -2.11 -3.44
CA SER A 106 2.96 -1.60 -4.50
C SER A 106 3.40 -0.25 -5.05
N THR A 107 4.09 0.54 -4.23
CA THR A 107 4.55 1.90 -4.54
C THR A 107 5.33 2.02 -5.86
N PRO A 108 6.28 1.12 -6.23
CA PRO A 108 7.01 1.29 -7.48
C PRO A 108 6.12 1.23 -8.73
N TRP A 109 5.08 0.38 -8.75
CA TRP A 109 4.11 0.38 -9.85
C TRP A 109 3.29 1.67 -9.90
N GLN A 110 2.92 2.21 -8.74
CA GLN A 110 2.12 3.42 -8.64
C GLN A 110 2.91 4.65 -9.10
N ILE A 111 4.20 4.76 -8.73
CA ILE A 111 5.10 5.79 -9.24
C ILE A 111 5.25 5.68 -10.76
N ALA A 112 5.41 4.47 -11.30
CA ALA A 112 5.51 4.28 -12.74
C ALA A 112 4.21 4.68 -13.48
N LEU A 113 3.05 4.39 -12.88
CA LEU A 113 1.75 4.83 -13.41
C LEU A 113 1.59 6.34 -13.33
N GLN A 114 1.97 6.99 -12.23
CA GLN A 114 1.96 8.46 -12.09
C GLN A 114 2.79 9.11 -13.20
N ASN A 115 4.02 8.64 -13.43
CA ASN A 115 4.87 9.10 -14.52
C ASN A 115 4.24 8.88 -15.90
N ALA A 116 3.66 7.69 -16.12
CA ALA A 116 2.99 7.36 -17.37
C ALA A 116 1.69 8.16 -17.60
N LEU A 117 1.13 8.78 -16.58
CA LEU A 117 -0.06 9.62 -16.65
C LEU A 117 0.26 11.13 -16.55
N GLY A 118 1.51 11.49 -16.27
CA GLY A 118 1.91 12.87 -16.04
C GLY A 118 1.36 13.45 -14.73
N LEU A 119 1.13 12.59 -13.73
CA LEU A 119 0.62 12.97 -12.41
C LEU A 119 1.78 13.28 -11.45
N SER A 120 1.53 14.12 -10.45
CA SER A 120 2.47 14.40 -9.37
C SER A 120 2.74 13.15 -8.53
N GLN A 121 3.96 13.05 -8.01
CA GLN A 121 4.36 12.01 -7.06
C GLN A 121 4.27 12.57 -5.64
N PRO A 122 3.43 11.99 -4.76
CA PRO A 122 3.36 12.42 -3.37
C PRO A 122 4.61 11.99 -2.59
N ALA A 123 4.82 12.59 -1.42
CA ALA A 123 5.73 12.07 -0.43
C ALA A 123 5.13 10.79 0.20
N TYR A 124 5.95 9.76 0.43
CA TYR A 124 5.50 8.49 0.98
C TYR A 124 5.97 8.29 2.42
N MET A 125 5.09 7.72 3.25
CA MET A 125 5.42 7.22 4.57
C MET A 125 4.67 5.90 4.83
N HIS A 126 5.42 4.81 4.93
CA HIS A 126 4.84 3.49 5.20
C HIS A 126 4.96 3.12 6.69
N VAL A 127 3.85 3.20 7.42
CA VAL A 127 3.78 2.92 8.87
C VAL A 127 3.73 1.42 9.17
N PRO A 128 4.25 0.96 10.32
CA PRO A 128 4.31 -0.47 10.63
C PRO A 128 2.93 -1.15 10.64
N LEU A 129 2.89 -2.40 10.17
CA LEU A 129 1.71 -3.26 10.31
C LEU A 129 1.69 -3.89 11.72
N VAL A 130 0.52 -3.87 12.38
CA VAL A 130 0.35 -4.63 13.62
C VAL A 130 0.20 -6.11 13.29
N VAL A 131 1.09 -6.94 13.83
CA VAL A 131 1.11 -8.40 13.66
C VAL A 131 0.83 -9.11 14.99
N GLU A 132 0.41 -10.36 14.93
CA GLU A 132 0.20 -11.17 16.13
C GLU A 132 1.51 -11.36 16.91
N PRO A 133 1.46 -11.70 18.21
CA PRO A 133 2.66 -11.95 19.00
C PRO A 133 3.63 -12.96 18.35
N GLY A 134 3.10 -13.96 17.64
CA GLY A 134 3.86 -14.97 16.89
C GLY A 134 4.37 -14.53 15.52
N GLY A 135 4.21 -13.27 15.12
CA GLY A 135 4.65 -12.75 13.81
C GLY A 135 3.72 -13.09 12.64
N GLY A 136 2.62 -13.80 12.89
CA GLY A 136 1.56 -13.99 11.89
C GLY A 136 0.87 -12.66 11.59
N LYS A 137 0.41 -12.47 10.34
CA LYS A 137 -0.52 -11.37 10.03
C LYS A 137 -1.72 -11.49 10.98
N LEU A 138 -2.14 -10.37 11.59
CA LEU A 138 -3.36 -10.32 12.41
C LEU A 138 -4.48 -11.00 11.62
N ALA A 139 -4.91 -12.18 12.07
CA ALA A 139 -5.63 -13.09 11.20
C ALA A 139 -6.91 -12.44 10.69
N LYS A 140 -6.97 -12.09 9.39
CA LYS A 140 -8.19 -11.62 8.70
C LYS A 140 -9.38 -12.58 8.85
N SER A 141 -9.17 -13.80 9.35
CA SER A 141 -10.19 -14.81 9.64
C SER A 141 -10.71 -14.80 11.09
N ARG A 142 -10.03 -14.15 12.04
CA ARG A 142 -10.59 -13.85 13.37
C ARG A 142 -11.14 -12.44 13.31
N ARG A 143 -12.48 -12.35 13.23
CA ARG A 143 -13.29 -11.13 13.36
C ARG A 143 -12.51 -10.06 14.14
N SER A 144 -11.86 -9.14 13.44
CA SER A 144 -11.20 -8.01 14.08
C SER A 144 -12.26 -7.35 14.94
N VAL A 145 -12.08 -7.36 16.26
CA VAL A 145 -13.07 -6.81 17.18
C VAL A 145 -13.32 -5.38 16.71
N PRO A 146 -14.57 -5.02 16.36
CA PRO A 146 -14.88 -3.67 15.93
C PRO A 146 -14.38 -2.68 16.96
N LEU A 147 -13.84 -1.55 16.50
CA LEU A 147 -13.47 -0.48 17.40
C LEU A 147 -14.73 0.02 18.10
N ASP A 148 -14.69 0.02 19.44
CA ASP A 148 -15.74 0.59 20.26
C ASP A 148 -15.47 2.09 20.45
N ALA A 149 -16.36 2.91 19.89
CA ALA A 149 -16.26 4.37 19.98
C ALA A 149 -16.30 4.87 21.43
N ALA A 150 -16.97 4.16 22.34
CA ALA A 150 -16.98 4.50 23.77
C ALA A 150 -15.59 4.34 24.42
N ARG A 151 -14.71 3.57 23.79
CA ARG A 151 -13.34 3.30 24.23
C ARG A 151 -12.28 4.00 23.37
N ALA A 152 -12.67 4.98 22.55
CA ALA A 152 -11.78 5.62 21.59
C ALA A 152 -10.48 6.14 22.21
N GLY A 153 -10.52 6.79 23.38
CA GLY A 153 -9.31 7.28 24.06
C GLY A 153 -8.33 6.17 24.40
N ALA A 154 -8.83 5.07 24.97
CA ALA A 154 -8.02 3.91 25.31
C ALA A 154 -7.44 3.21 24.07
N GLU A 155 -8.23 3.04 23.01
CA GLU A 155 -7.77 2.40 21.77
C GLU A 155 -6.75 3.25 21.01
N LEU A 156 -6.93 4.57 20.98
CA LEU A 156 -5.96 5.50 20.40
C LEU A 156 -4.65 5.52 21.20
N ALA A 157 -4.71 5.60 22.53
CA ALA A 157 -3.54 5.53 23.38
C ALA A 157 -2.78 4.20 23.19
N ARG A 158 -3.50 3.09 23.04
CA ARG A 158 -2.92 1.78 22.72
C ARG A 158 -2.22 1.79 21.35
N ALA A 159 -2.84 2.36 20.32
CA ALA A 159 -2.24 2.48 19.00
C ALA A 159 -0.96 3.34 19.02
N LEU A 160 -0.98 4.46 19.74
CA LEU A 160 0.20 5.32 19.94
C LEU A 160 1.35 4.57 20.64
N SER A 161 1.04 3.79 21.67
CA SER A 161 2.03 2.94 22.34
C SER A 161 2.63 1.89 21.39
N LEU A 162 1.80 1.24 20.56
CA LEU A 162 2.26 0.28 19.55
C LEU A 162 3.15 0.92 18.49
N LEU A 163 2.87 2.18 18.13
CA LEU A 163 3.67 2.98 17.21
C LEU A 163 4.91 3.62 17.90
N GLY A 164 5.20 3.25 19.15
CA GLY A 164 6.37 3.76 19.89
C GLY A 164 6.30 5.26 20.24
N GLN A 165 5.12 5.89 20.20
CA GLN A 165 4.96 7.33 20.44
C GLN A 165 5.06 7.71 21.93
N GLY A 166 5.02 6.73 22.84
CA GLY A 166 5.20 6.94 24.28
C GLY A 166 4.16 7.84 24.96
N PRO A 167 2.84 7.59 24.79
CA PRO A 167 1.81 8.39 25.46
C PRO A 167 1.85 8.23 26.99
N PRO A 168 1.55 9.29 27.78
CA PRO A 168 1.36 9.18 29.22
C PRO A 168 0.31 8.14 29.60
N ALA A 169 0.53 7.40 30.68
CA ALA A 169 -0.37 6.32 31.11
C ALA A 169 -1.80 6.79 31.43
N THR A 170 -1.98 8.05 31.81
CA THR A 170 -3.28 8.67 32.09
C THR A 170 -4.06 9.00 30.81
N LEU A 171 -3.40 9.15 29.65
CA LEU A 171 -4.02 9.59 28.40
C LEU A 171 -5.12 8.65 27.91
N LYS A 172 -5.04 7.36 28.25
CA LYS A 172 -6.07 6.36 27.92
C LYS A 172 -7.43 6.62 28.57
N LEU A 173 -7.47 7.44 29.63
CA LEU A 173 -8.69 7.81 30.36
C LEU A 173 -9.40 9.03 29.73
N GLU A 174 -8.73 9.70 28.79
CA GLU A 174 -9.22 10.91 28.16
C GLU A 174 -10.15 10.63 26.97
N SER A 175 -10.80 11.69 26.47
CA SER A 175 -11.59 11.61 25.24
C SER A 175 -10.70 11.31 24.03
N GLY A 176 -11.26 10.65 23.00
CA GLY A 176 -10.51 10.39 21.77
C GLY A 176 -9.96 11.67 21.11
N ARG A 177 -10.68 12.80 21.24
CA ARG A 177 -10.21 14.11 20.78
C ARG A 177 -8.94 14.54 21.53
N THR A 178 -8.96 14.50 22.86
CA THR A 178 -7.82 14.86 23.70
C THR A 178 -6.58 14.01 23.37
N VAL A 179 -6.79 12.70 23.14
CA VAL A 179 -5.69 11.79 22.74
C VAL A 179 -5.11 12.18 21.38
N LEU A 180 -5.95 12.54 20.41
CA LEU A 180 -5.48 12.99 19.08
C LEU A 180 -4.77 14.34 19.14
N GLU A 181 -5.27 15.30 19.91
CA GLU A 181 -4.61 16.60 20.12
C GLU A 181 -3.21 16.41 20.73
N TRP A 182 -3.10 15.56 21.75
CA TRP A 182 -1.80 15.18 22.32
C TRP A 182 -0.91 14.52 21.26
N ALA A 183 -1.44 13.57 20.49
CA ALA A 183 -0.68 12.87 19.46
C ALA A 183 -0.15 13.81 18.39
N CYS A 184 -0.94 14.78 17.91
CA CYS A 184 -0.51 15.77 16.93
C CYS A 184 0.62 16.66 17.49
N ALA A 185 0.53 17.08 18.75
CA ALA A 185 1.55 17.91 19.38
C ALA A 185 2.87 17.17 19.67
N HIS A 186 2.82 15.83 19.84
CA HIS A 186 3.98 15.01 20.25
C HIS A 186 4.36 13.96 19.21
N TRP A 187 3.90 14.08 17.97
CA TRP A 187 4.14 13.08 16.93
C TRP A 187 5.63 12.99 16.58
N ARG A 188 6.16 11.77 16.62
CA ARG A 188 7.57 11.47 16.38
C ARG A 188 7.72 10.46 15.26
N PRO A 189 7.74 10.89 13.98
CA PRO A 189 7.83 9.96 12.86
C PRO A 189 9.17 9.21 12.82
N GLU A 190 10.22 9.76 13.42
CA GLU A 190 11.55 9.17 13.45
C GLU A 190 11.62 7.84 14.22
N VAL A 191 10.72 7.61 15.19
CA VAL A 191 10.68 6.33 15.92
C VAL A 191 10.16 5.17 15.07
N LEU A 192 9.57 5.47 13.91
CA LEU A 192 9.07 4.48 12.96
C LEU A 192 10.12 4.08 11.92
N ARG A 193 11.33 4.67 11.97
CA ARG A 193 12.35 4.45 10.94
C ARG A 193 12.79 2.99 10.86
N GLY A 194 12.67 2.40 9.67
CA GLY A 194 13.03 1.01 9.39
C GLY A 194 12.10 -0.04 10.03
N VAL A 195 11.04 0.39 10.72
CA VAL A 195 10.09 -0.53 11.36
C VAL A 195 8.99 -0.86 10.35
N ARG A 196 8.84 -2.15 10.01
CA ARG A 196 7.79 -2.63 9.09
C ARG A 196 6.62 -3.28 9.80
N GLU A 197 6.87 -3.82 10.99
CA GLU A 197 5.88 -4.55 11.77
C GLU A 197 6.05 -4.23 13.25
N VAL A 198 4.94 -4.18 13.98
CA VAL A 198 4.91 -4.08 15.44
C VAL A 198 4.05 -5.20 15.98
N ARG A 199 4.52 -5.85 17.05
CA ARG A 199 3.79 -6.98 17.64
C ARG A 199 2.71 -6.46 18.58
N ALA A 200 1.50 -6.95 18.40
CA ALA A 200 0.46 -6.77 19.40
C ALA A 200 0.90 -7.41 20.74
N PRO A 201 0.57 -6.82 21.89
CA PRO A 201 0.78 -7.48 23.17
C PRO A 201 0.02 -8.82 23.23
N PRO A 202 0.50 -9.81 24.00
CA PRO A 202 -0.27 -11.01 24.28
C PRO A 202 -1.62 -10.62 24.90
N GLY A 203 -2.69 -11.25 24.40
CA GLY A 203 -4.06 -11.04 24.87
C GLY A 203 -4.37 -11.77 26.16
#